data_AF-A0A158PM70-F1
#
_entry.id   AF-A0A158PM70-F1
#
_cell.length_a   1.000
_cell.length_b   1.000
_cell.length_c   1.000
_cell.angle_alpha   90.00
_cell.angle_beta   90.00
_cell.angle_gamma   90.00
#
_symmetry.space_group_name_H-M   'P 1'
#
loop_
_entity.id
_entity.type
_entity.pdbx_description
1 polymer ?
#
loop_
_entity_poly.entity_id
_entity_poly.type
_entity_poly.pdbx_seq_one_letter_code
_entity_poly.pdbx_strand_id
1 'polypeptide(L)'
;MVNVDLLKKHAGQYKMTRDTAGEYHKQLFTLHPELAKYYDAEDIDPDSVLKAQKFVMLGQQELQCFFRLPTVVNDERSWRSALSDFKETFSENNNMSMKEFNKVYDAFFAAMQKHAGGVTAEQKKEWMVLFNKAYADMKKWGWY
;
A
#
# COMPACT_ATOMS: atom_id res chain seq x y z
N MET A 1 12.22 -13.56 -10.73
CA MET A 1 11.08 -14.20 -10.05
C MET A 1 11.03 -13.62 -8.64
N VAL A 2 9.85 -13.24 -8.13
CA VAL A 2 9.69 -12.63 -6.79
C VAL A 2 9.82 -13.70 -5.71
N ASN A 3 10.54 -13.42 -4.63
CA ASN A 3 10.60 -14.31 -3.46
C ASN A 3 9.33 -14.18 -2.60
N VAL A 4 8.28 -14.92 -2.99
CA VAL A 4 6.95 -14.85 -2.37
C VAL A 4 6.96 -15.21 -0.88
N ASP A 5 7.73 -16.21 -0.47
CA ASP A 5 7.73 -16.68 0.92
C ASP A 5 8.34 -15.63 1.86
N LEU A 6 9.40 -14.95 1.42
CA LEU A 6 9.98 -13.82 2.13
C LEU A 6 8.94 -12.71 2.34
N LEU A 7 8.21 -12.34 1.29
CA LEU A 7 7.25 -11.24 1.33
C LEU A 7 6.00 -11.60 2.15
N LYS A 8 5.49 -12.83 2.03
CA LYS A 8 4.39 -13.33 2.87
C LYS A 8 4.75 -13.32 4.35
N LYS A 9 5.94 -13.81 4.69
CA LYS A 9 6.44 -13.80 6.07
C LYS A 9 6.56 -12.38 6.60
N HIS A 10 7.12 -11.47 5.82
CA HIS A 10 7.27 -10.07 6.20
C HIS A 10 5.92 -9.35 6.37
N ALA A 11 4.99 -9.52 5.43
CA ALA A 11 3.62 -9.00 5.54
C ALA A 11 2.91 -9.53 6.81
N GLY A 12 3.08 -10.82 7.13
CA GLY A 12 2.51 -11.43 8.33
C GLY A 12 3.07 -10.90 9.65
N GLN A 13 4.19 -10.18 9.65
CA GLN A 13 4.71 -9.51 10.84
C GLN A 13 3.94 -8.22 11.15
N TYR A 14 3.29 -7.61 10.15
CA TYR A 14 2.45 -6.43 10.33
C TYR A 14 1.11 -6.82 10.97
N LYS A 15 0.99 -6.65 12.28
CA LYS A 15 -0.27 -6.91 12.98
C LYS A 15 -1.26 -5.79 12.71
N MET A 16 -2.30 -6.08 11.93
CA MET A 16 -3.38 -5.13 11.66
C MET A 16 -4.25 -4.93 12.91
N THR A 17 -4.12 -3.76 13.54
CA THR A 17 -4.96 -3.32 14.66
C THR A 17 -5.50 -1.93 14.36
N ARG A 18 -6.40 -1.42 15.21
CA ARG A 18 -6.88 -0.04 15.09
C ARG A 18 -5.73 0.97 15.07
N ASP A 19 -4.70 0.74 15.88
CA ASP A 19 -3.57 1.66 16.05
C ASP A 19 -2.57 1.60 14.89
N THR A 20 -2.42 0.43 14.24
CA THR A 20 -1.47 0.26 13.12
C THR A 20 -2.11 0.50 11.76
N ALA A 21 -3.44 0.34 11.63
CA ALA A 21 -4.14 0.53 10.36
C ALA A 21 -4.00 1.97 9.83
N GLY A 22 -4.09 2.97 10.72
CA GLY A 22 -3.93 4.38 10.35
C GLY A 22 -2.48 4.80 10.04
N GLU A 23 -1.48 3.97 10.37
CA GLU A 23 -0.07 4.34 10.20
C GLU A 23 0.26 4.64 8.74
N TYR A 24 -0.30 3.85 7.81
CA TYR A 24 -0.09 4.03 6.39
C TYR A 24 -0.42 5.48 5.95
N HIS A 25 -1.60 5.99 6.32
CA HIS A 25 -2.02 7.35 5.97
C HIS A 25 -1.20 8.41 6.70
N LYS A 26 -0.84 8.18 7.96
CA LYS A 26 0.07 9.07 8.70
C LYS A 26 1.39 9.23 7.94
N GLN A 27 2.00 8.12 7.52
CA GLN A 27 3.24 8.14 6.74
C GLN A 27 3.03 8.77 5.36
N LEU A 28 1.91 8.48 4.69
CA LEU A 28 1.58 9.06 3.39
C LEU A 28 1.51 10.59 3.46
N PHE A 29 0.79 11.16 4.42
CA PHE A 29 0.64 12.61 4.55
C PHE A 29 1.88 13.28 5.15
N THR A 30 2.74 12.52 5.83
CA THR A 30 4.04 13.03 6.31
C THR A 30 5.06 13.11 5.18
N LEU A 31 5.16 12.07 4.34
CA LEU A 31 6.16 11.96 3.28
C LEU A 31 5.73 12.67 1.98
N HIS A 32 4.43 12.65 1.69
CA HIS A 32 3.82 13.20 0.49
C HIS A 32 2.55 14.00 0.84
N PRO A 33 2.69 15.16 1.53
CA PRO A 33 1.55 15.95 2.00
C PRO A 33 0.56 16.33 0.90
N GLU A 34 1.02 16.48 -0.34
CA GLU A 34 0.19 16.80 -1.50
C GLU A 34 -0.84 15.71 -1.86
N LEU A 35 -0.67 14.50 -1.33
CA LEU A 35 -1.61 13.39 -1.52
C LEU A 35 -2.80 13.46 -0.55
N ALA A 36 -2.73 14.27 0.50
CA ALA A 36 -3.82 14.46 1.47
C ALA A 36 -5.13 14.93 0.81
N LYS A 37 -5.04 15.68 -0.29
CA LYS A 37 -6.20 16.13 -1.09
C LYS A 37 -7.06 15.00 -1.67
N TYR A 38 -6.48 13.82 -1.88
CA TYR A 38 -7.22 12.66 -2.38
C TYR A 38 -8.09 12.01 -1.28
N TYR A 39 -7.95 12.49 -0.04
CA TYR A 39 -8.59 11.94 1.13
C TYR A 39 -9.34 13.00 1.96
N ASP A 40 -9.57 14.20 1.41
CA ASP A 40 -10.14 15.36 2.12
C ASP A 40 -9.43 15.62 3.46
N ALA A 41 -8.10 15.66 3.41
CA ALA A 41 -7.23 15.62 4.58
C ALA A 41 -6.18 16.75 4.57
N GLU A 42 -6.33 17.78 3.74
CA GLU A 42 -5.32 18.83 3.52
C GLU A 42 -4.92 19.58 4.79
N ASP A 43 -5.87 19.76 5.72
CA ASP A 43 -5.67 20.48 6.97
C ASP A 43 -5.45 19.54 8.17
N ILE A 44 -5.35 18.21 7.95
CA ILE A 44 -5.15 17.28 9.06
C ILE A 44 -3.69 17.28 9.51
N ASP A 45 -3.48 17.38 10.82
CA ASP A 45 -2.21 17.01 11.42
C ASP A 45 -1.99 15.48 11.24
N PRO A 46 -0.89 15.03 10.61
CA PRO A 46 -0.59 13.61 10.44
C PRO A 46 -0.62 12.80 11.75
N ASP A 47 -0.30 13.40 12.90
CA ASP A 47 -0.38 12.71 14.18
C ASP A 47 -1.83 12.47 14.65
N SER A 48 -2.77 13.27 14.15
CA SER A 48 -4.20 13.13 14.42
C SER A 48 -4.88 12.09 13.54
N VAL A 49 -4.25 11.65 12.43
CA VAL A 49 -4.75 10.62 11.51
C VAL A 49 -5.09 9.31 12.25
N LEU A 50 -4.26 8.90 13.21
CA LEU A 50 -4.44 7.66 13.97
C LEU A 50 -5.71 7.66 14.84
N LYS A 51 -6.24 8.85 15.17
CA LYS A 51 -7.45 9.00 15.99
C LYS A 51 -8.72 9.02 15.15
N ALA A 52 -8.61 9.31 13.86
CA ALA A 52 -9.72 9.44 12.95
C ALA A 52 -10.15 8.07 12.38
N GLN A 53 -11.38 7.65 12.70
CA GLN A 53 -11.97 6.38 12.28
C GLN A 53 -11.89 6.18 10.75
N LYS A 54 -12.06 7.26 9.96
CA LYS A 54 -11.94 7.26 8.49
C LYS A 54 -10.61 6.62 8.05
N PHE A 55 -9.49 7.10 8.58
CA PHE A 55 -8.16 6.64 8.16
C PHE A 55 -7.76 5.28 8.72
N VAL A 56 -8.33 4.89 9.86
CA VAL A 56 -8.21 3.51 10.35
C VAL A 56 -8.87 2.55 9.36
N MET A 57 -10.10 2.84 8.92
CA MET A 57 -10.83 1.99 7.99
C MET A 57 -10.16 1.95 6.61
N LEU A 58 -9.80 3.11 6.06
CA LEU A 58 -9.11 3.20 4.77
C LEU A 58 -7.75 2.52 4.83
N GLY A 59 -6.96 2.77 5.88
CA GLY A 59 -5.64 2.16 6.02
C GLY A 59 -5.70 0.64 6.14
N GLN A 60 -6.72 0.10 6.81
CA GLN A 60 -6.96 -1.34 6.82
C GLN A 60 -7.26 -1.89 5.42
N GLN A 61 -8.11 -1.23 4.64
CA GLN A 61 -8.43 -1.65 3.26
C GLN A 61 -7.19 -1.61 2.37
N GLU A 62 -6.49 -0.49 2.35
CA GLU A 62 -5.34 -0.26 1.49
C GLU A 62 -4.16 -1.19 1.82
N LEU A 63 -3.82 -1.36 3.11
CA LEU A 63 -2.78 -2.29 3.52
C LEU A 63 -3.12 -3.75 3.15
N GLN A 64 -4.39 -4.14 3.21
CA GLN A 64 -4.81 -5.48 2.76
C GLN A 64 -4.59 -5.69 1.26
N CYS A 65 -4.77 -4.65 0.43
CA CYS A 65 -4.41 -4.72 -0.98
C CYS A 65 -2.92 -5.09 -1.13
N PHE A 66 -2.01 -4.41 -0.42
CA PHE A 66 -0.58 -4.72 -0.45
C PHE A 66 -0.27 -6.14 0.02
N PHE A 67 -0.84 -6.55 1.16
CA PHE A 67 -0.56 -7.85 1.77
C PHE A 67 -1.09 -9.04 0.95
N ARG A 68 -2.08 -8.81 0.10
CA ARG A 68 -2.59 -9.82 -0.83
C ARG A 68 -1.64 -10.08 -2.00
N LEU A 69 -0.88 -9.08 -2.47
CA LEU A 69 -0.08 -9.23 -3.70
C LEU A 69 0.87 -10.44 -3.71
N PRO A 70 1.68 -10.70 -2.67
CA PRO A 70 2.56 -11.87 -2.65
C PRO A 70 1.78 -13.19 -2.73
N THR A 71 0.54 -13.24 -2.25
CA THR A 71 -0.23 -14.49 -2.19
C THR A 71 -0.79 -14.93 -3.53
N VAL A 72 -0.92 -13.99 -4.47
CA VAL A 72 -1.59 -14.22 -5.76
C VAL A 72 -0.70 -13.97 -6.98
N VAL A 73 0.52 -13.46 -6.82
CA VAL A 73 1.42 -13.08 -7.95
C VAL A 73 1.72 -14.21 -8.95
N ASN A 74 1.62 -15.47 -8.52
CA ASN A 74 1.88 -16.65 -9.36
C ASN A 74 0.61 -17.25 -9.98
N ASP A 75 -0.58 -16.72 -9.66
CA ASP A 75 -1.86 -17.14 -10.26
C ASP A 75 -2.43 -15.98 -11.09
N GLU A 76 -2.41 -16.09 -12.42
CA GLU A 76 -2.74 -14.97 -13.31
C GLU A 76 -4.15 -14.39 -13.05
N ARG A 77 -5.13 -15.26 -12.83
CA ARG A 77 -6.52 -14.85 -12.57
C ARG A 77 -6.62 -14.07 -11.26
N SER A 78 -6.06 -14.59 -10.17
CA SER A 78 -6.08 -13.95 -8.86
C SER A 78 -5.21 -12.69 -8.81
N TRP A 79 -4.10 -12.69 -9.55
CA TRP A 79 -3.24 -11.51 -9.73
C TRP A 79 -4.00 -10.37 -10.39
N ARG A 80 -4.66 -10.65 -11.52
CA ARG A 80 -5.47 -9.65 -12.22
C ARG A 80 -6.60 -9.11 -11.33
N SER A 81 -7.27 -9.98 -10.57
CA SER A 81 -8.28 -9.56 -9.61
C SER A 81 -7.71 -8.65 -8.52
N ALA A 82 -6.58 -9.02 -7.89
CA ALA A 82 -5.98 -8.19 -6.84
C ALA A 82 -5.50 -6.83 -7.35
N LEU A 83 -4.99 -6.76 -8.57
CA LEU A 83 -4.62 -5.48 -9.19
C LEU A 83 -5.85 -4.63 -9.57
N SER A 84 -6.98 -5.26 -9.90
CA SER A 84 -8.24 -4.56 -10.11
C SER A 84 -8.71 -3.89 -8.81
N ASP A 85 -8.64 -4.62 -7.69
CA ASP A 85 -9.02 -4.08 -6.37
C ASP A 85 -8.11 -2.92 -5.96
N PHE A 86 -6.82 -2.99 -6.33
CA PHE A 86 -5.87 -1.89 -6.15
C PHE A 86 -6.27 -0.65 -6.95
N LYS A 87 -6.64 -0.83 -8.22
CA LYS A 87 -7.12 0.26 -9.08
C LYS A 87 -8.38 0.89 -8.49
N GLU A 88 -9.36 0.08 -8.10
CA GLU A 88 -10.60 0.57 -7.49
C GLU A 88 -10.33 1.38 -6.22
N THR A 89 -9.48 0.85 -5.34
CA THR A 89 -9.17 1.48 -4.06
C THR A 89 -8.46 2.82 -4.22
N PHE A 90 -7.44 2.93 -5.08
CA PHE A 90 -6.65 4.16 -5.19
C PHE A 90 -7.15 5.11 -6.27
N SER A 91 -7.56 4.60 -7.43
CA SER A 91 -7.95 5.45 -8.57
C SER A 91 -9.43 5.78 -8.57
N GLU A 92 -10.33 4.85 -8.25
CA GLU A 92 -11.78 5.08 -8.40
C GLU A 92 -12.38 5.67 -7.12
N ASN A 93 -11.97 5.19 -5.95
CA ASN A 93 -12.46 5.69 -4.66
C ASN A 93 -11.79 7.01 -4.23
N ASN A 94 -10.49 7.14 -4.47
CA ASN A 94 -9.71 8.30 -3.99
C ASN A 94 -9.31 9.27 -5.13
N ASN A 95 -9.74 9.02 -6.38
CA ASN A 95 -9.35 9.82 -7.56
C ASN A 95 -7.83 10.03 -7.71
N MET A 96 -7.01 9.15 -7.12
CA MET A 96 -5.57 9.28 -7.16
C MET A 96 -5.07 8.87 -8.54
N SER A 97 -4.39 9.79 -9.22
CA SER A 97 -3.72 9.45 -10.47
C SER A 97 -2.69 8.35 -10.24
N MET A 98 -2.68 7.35 -11.11
CA MET A 98 -1.70 6.27 -11.06
C MET A 98 -0.24 6.76 -11.27
N LYS A 99 -0.04 8.04 -11.66
CA LYS A 99 1.27 8.73 -11.62
C LYS A 99 1.81 8.91 -10.21
N GLU A 100 0.94 9.04 -9.23
CA GLU A 100 1.29 9.18 -7.82
C GLU A 100 1.50 7.81 -7.14
N PHE A 101 1.17 6.70 -7.81
CA PHE A 101 1.19 5.35 -7.24
C PHE A 101 2.58 4.92 -6.74
N ASN A 102 3.67 5.47 -7.26
CA ASN A 102 5.01 5.18 -6.75
C ASN A 102 5.25 5.77 -5.35
N LYS A 103 4.59 6.88 -5.00
CA LYS A 103 4.71 7.55 -3.69
C LYS A 103 4.00 6.79 -2.58
N VAL A 104 2.91 6.12 -2.94
CA VAL A 104 2.14 5.20 -2.09
C VAL A 104 3.04 4.09 -1.52
N TYR A 105 4.07 3.66 -2.27
CA TYR A 105 5.02 2.65 -1.79
C TYR A 105 5.95 3.16 -0.67
N ASP A 106 6.30 4.45 -0.66
CA ASP A 106 7.15 5.01 0.40
C ASP A 106 6.43 4.96 1.76
N ALA A 107 5.15 5.32 1.76
CA ALA A 107 4.29 5.22 2.93
C ALA A 107 4.13 3.77 3.40
N PHE A 108 3.96 2.83 2.48
CA PHE A 108 3.94 1.40 2.78
C PHE A 108 5.25 0.95 3.45
N PHE A 109 6.41 1.28 2.88
CA PHE A 109 7.70 0.90 3.48
C PHE A 109 7.92 1.53 4.85
N ALA A 110 7.53 2.79 5.04
CA ALA A 110 7.62 3.46 6.34
C ALA A 110 6.73 2.79 7.39
N ALA A 111 5.51 2.39 7.03
CA ALA A 111 4.62 1.64 7.91
C ALA A 111 5.20 0.26 8.25
N MET A 112 5.70 -0.49 7.25
CA MET A 112 6.36 -1.78 7.46
C MET A 112 7.60 -1.65 8.34
N GLN A 113 8.42 -0.62 8.13
CA GLN A 113 9.61 -0.35 8.94
C GLN A 113 9.28 -0.20 10.42
N LYS A 114 8.14 0.39 10.74
CA LYS A 114 7.70 0.64 12.12
C LYS A 114 7.00 -0.57 12.75
N HIS A 115 6.15 -1.27 11.99
CA HIS A 115 5.19 -2.24 12.56
C HIS A 115 5.38 -3.69 12.11
N ALA A 116 6.28 -3.96 11.15
CA ALA A 116 6.60 -5.32 10.71
C ALA A 116 7.96 -5.85 11.22
N GLY A 117 8.56 -5.15 12.19
CA GLY A 117 9.90 -5.51 12.71
C GLY A 117 11.06 -4.98 11.87
N GLY A 118 10.82 -3.95 11.05
CA GLY A 118 11.80 -3.34 10.15
C GLY A 118 11.68 -3.85 8.71
N VAL A 119 12.39 -3.20 7.78
CA VAL A 119 12.51 -3.65 6.40
C VAL A 119 13.98 -3.85 6.05
N THR A 120 14.41 -5.09 5.87
CA THR A 120 15.76 -5.40 5.41
C THR A 120 15.98 -4.98 3.95
N ALA A 121 17.24 -4.84 3.54
CA ALA A 121 17.57 -4.53 2.16
C ALA A 121 17.01 -5.57 1.16
N GLU A 122 17.02 -6.86 1.54
CA GLU A 122 16.47 -7.93 0.74
C GLU A 122 14.94 -7.85 0.64
N GLN A 123 14.24 -7.63 1.76
CA GLN A 123 12.79 -7.45 1.76
C GLN A 123 12.38 -6.25 0.92
N LYS A 124 13.08 -5.12 1.05
CA LYS A 124 12.82 -3.92 0.23
C LYS A 124 13.00 -4.21 -1.25
N LYS A 125 14.09 -4.89 -1.63
CA LYS A 125 14.36 -5.29 -3.01
C LYS A 125 13.23 -6.14 -3.57
N GLU A 126 12.79 -7.18 -2.86
CA GLU A 126 11.75 -8.10 -3.34
C GLU A 126 10.37 -7.44 -3.42
N TRP A 127 10.02 -6.57 -2.47
CA TRP A 127 8.81 -5.74 -2.56
C TRP A 127 8.84 -4.83 -3.78
N MET A 128 9.97 -4.17 -4.06
CA MET A 128 10.11 -3.33 -5.25
C MET A 128 9.98 -4.13 -6.55
N VAL A 129 10.52 -5.36 -6.62
CA VAL A 129 10.31 -6.24 -7.78
C VAL A 129 8.82 -6.57 -7.97
N LEU A 130 8.10 -6.87 -6.88
CA LEU A 130 6.66 -7.13 -6.91
C LEU A 130 5.86 -5.90 -7.36
N PHE A 131 6.15 -4.72 -6.82
CA PHE A 131 5.48 -3.47 -7.18
C PHE A 131 5.75 -3.06 -8.63
N ASN A 132 7.00 -3.19 -9.09
CA ASN A 132 7.33 -2.94 -10.50
C ASN A 132 6.58 -3.89 -11.44
N LYS A 133 6.40 -5.16 -11.05
CA LYS A 133 5.56 -6.11 -11.81
C LYS A 133 4.09 -5.65 -11.81
N ALA A 134 3.54 -5.29 -10.65
CA ALA A 134 2.18 -4.79 -10.52
C ALA A 134 1.94 -3.60 -11.45
N TYR A 135 2.81 -2.59 -11.39
CA TYR A 135 2.76 -1.40 -12.23
C TYR A 135 2.82 -1.74 -13.72
N ALA A 136 3.75 -2.62 -14.13
CA ALA A 136 3.90 -3.02 -15.52
C ALA A 136 2.65 -3.75 -16.05
N ASP A 137 2.06 -4.64 -15.25
CA ASP A 137 0.87 -5.40 -15.63
C ASP A 137 -0.39 -4.51 -15.69
N MET A 138 -0.58 -3.61 -14.71
CA MET A 138 -1.67 -2.63 -14.74
C MET A 138 -1.59 -1.73 -15.98
N LYS A 139 -0.38 -1.28 -16.33
CA LYS A 139 -0.13 -0.52 -17.57
C LYS A 139 -0.46 -1.34 -18.82
N LYS A 140 -0.04 -2.61 -18.86
CA LYS A 140 -0.33 -3.52 -19.99
C LYS A 140 -1.84 -3.71 -20.21
N TRP A 141 -2.64 -3.64 -19.16
CA TRP A 141 -4.10 -3.80 -19.24
C TRP A 141 -4.87 -2.49 -19.47
N GLY A 142 -4.17 -1.37 -19.67
CA GLY A 142 -4.81 -0.07 -19.93
C GLY A 142 -5.48 0.53 -18.70
N TRP A 143 -5.03 0.18 -17.49
CA TRP A 143 -5.52 0.77 -16.23
C TRP A 143 -4.69 1.98 -15.81
N TYR A 144 -3.95 2.57 -16.75
CA TYR A 144 -2.99 3.65 -16.58
C TYR A 144 -3.16 4.69 -17.69
#